data_AF-A0A2S8EQF8-F1
#
_entry.id   AF-A0A2S8EQF8-F1
#
_cell.length_a   1.000
_cell.length_b   1.000
_cell.length_c   1.000
_cell.angle_alpha   90.00
_cell.angle_beta   90.00
_cell.angle_gamma   90.00
#
_symmetry.space_group_name_H-M   'P 1'
#
loop_
_entity.id
_entity.type
_entity.pdbx_description
1 polymer ?
#
loop_
_entity_poly.entity_id
_entity_poly.type
_entity_poly.pdbx_seq_one_letter_code
_entity_poly.pdbx_strand_id
1 'polypeptide(L)'
;MDIVSVVTFRSECMSQTQQDISVGSEALRLLVAEGEAAALEAVQAVAEGAAPPITVVRCESVEAALALDGAAPVLVPVRAPLDHLQRALQAGAAPEAALDAWREGCEALLRVCRKARRRVVMVDAGMLASRPETVAEALGARLGVHLGPAETVQMGHGSEVSHVHAAIAATLLANDSRALELADEFEAMLLGPVTPRTLGRDGISAAAREAAALAEESDLLRENLQQMHADAERLLGEKTELEANLEALRQERDRASGELSEARQKLDAADAARAGLEARLEEQRASAEDASRKAAQEVSSLTEERDLLRENLQQMLGETERLLGEKTELEGRVESLNSELGDRHLLKAQLDAVGRQLEEAREVQRLRESVLGAEILQMAAQARQERAALAEERDRLTADLQAARDEIMRLRESTSWKVTAPLRAARQGLSRP
;
A
#
# COMPACT_ATOMS: atom_id res chain seq x y z
N MET A 1 -30.89 51.83 29.35
CA MET A 1 -30.39 52.01 30.73
C MET A 1 -29.74 53.37 30.73
N ASP A 2 -30.58 54.38 30.95
CA ASP A 2 -30.23 55.79 30.82
C ASP A 2 -29.53 56.29 32.08
N ILE A 3 -28.38 56.92 31.90
CA ILE A 3 -27.73 57.75 32.92
C ILE A 3 -27.93 59.19 32.45
N VAL A 4 -29.02 59.80 32.90
CA VAL A 4 -29.23 61.24 32.83
C VAL A 4 -28.39 61.86 33.94
N SER A 5 -27.20 62.34 33.58
CA SER A 5 -26.34 63.13 34.46
C SER A 5 -26.88 64.56 34.54
N VAL A 6 -27.73 64.82 35.54
CA VAL A 6 -28.04 66.16 36.02
C VAL A 6 -26.78 66.70 36.70
N VAL A 7 -25.98 67.48 35.97
CA VAL A 7 -24.89 68.26 36.57
C VAL A 7 -25.50 69.55 37.11
N THR A 8 -25.95 69.49 38.36
CA THR A 8 -26.16 70.67 39.22
C THR A 8 -24.81 71.34 39.43
N PHE A 9 -24.57 72.46 38.75
CA PHE A 9 -23.46 73.35 39.07
C PHE A 9 -23.75 74.03 40.41
N ARG A 10 -22.93 73.70 41.41
CA ARG A 10 -22.91 74.39 42.70
C ARG A 10 -22.28 75.76 42.47
N SER A 11 -23.10 76.81 42.57
CA SER A 11 -22.67 78.20 42.62
C SER A 11 -21.80 78.43 43.85
N GLU A 12 -20.50 78.58 43.66
CA GLU A 12 -19.62 79.15 44.68
C GLU A 12 -19.94 80.64 44.80
N CYS A 13 -20.59 80.99 45.92
CA CYS A 13 -20.78 82.37 46.37
C CYS A 13 -19.42 83.08 46.51
N MET A 14 -18.96 83.73 45.44
CA MET A 14 -18.06 84.87 45.57
C MET A 14 -18.89 86.08 46.01
N SER A 15 -18.74 86.41 47.29
CA SER A 15 -19.11 87.69 47.88
C SER A 15 -18.44 88.83 47.12
N GLN A 16 -19.12 89.38 46.12
CA GLN A 16 -18.73 90.62 45.46
C GLN A 16 -19.12 91.81 46.33
N THR A 17 -18.11 92.62 46.60
CA THR A 17 -18.13 93.92 47.26
C THR A 17 -19.19 94.82 46.63
N GLN A 18 -20.27 95.05 47.38
CA GLN A 18 -21.32 96.00 47.07
C GLN A 18 -20.73 97.42 47.26
N GLN A 19 -20.14 97.97 46.19
CA GLN A 19 -19.80 99.39 46.13
C GLN A 19 -21.05 100.17 45.77
N ASP A 20 -21.58 100.90 46.76
CA ASP A 20 -22.57 101.95 46.56
C ASP A 20 -22.00 103.04 45.64
N ILE A 21 -22.42 103.01 44.37
CA ILE A 21 -22.21 104.10 43.41
C ILE A 21 -23.45 104.98 43.44
N SER A 22 -23.24 106.23 43.85
CA SER A 22 -24.25 107.28 43.95
C SER A 22 -24.88 107.62 42.60
N VAL A 23 -26.21 107.52 42.61
CA VAL A 23 -27.26 108.09 41.75
C VAL A 23 -26.82 109.31 40.93
N GLY A 24 -26.86 109.18 39.60
CA GLY A 24 -26.64 110.27 38.65
C GLY A 24 -26.46 109.83 37.19
N SER A 25 -26.27 108.54 36.92
CA SER A 25 -26.18 107.97 35.56
C SER A 25 -27.39 107.05 35.34
N GLU A 26 -28.15 107.25 34.27
CA GLU A 26 -29.23 106.35 33.86
C GLU A 26 -28.63 104.99 33.45
N ALA A 27 -28.59 104.04 34.38
CA ALA A 27 -28.01 102.72 34.15
C ALA A 27 -28.96 101.84 33.32
N LEU A 28 -28.62 101.57 32.06
CA LEU A 28 -29.27 100.52 31.27
C LEU A 28 -28.88 99.15 31.82
N ARG A 29 -29.84 98.28 32.15
CA ARG A 29 -29.53 96.95 32.65
C ARG A 29 -29.69 95.92 31.54
N LEU A 30 -28.72 95.04 31.43
CA LEU A 30 -28.62 94.09 30.35
C LEU A 30 -28.74 92.68 30.88
N LEU A 31 -29.90 92.06 30.72
CA LEU A 31 -29.92 90.63 30.87
C LEU A 31 -29.21 90.01 29.68
N VAL A 32 -28.25 89.11 29.94
CA VAL A 32 -27.89 88.14 28.91
C VAL A 32 -28.21 86.77 29.45
N ALA A 33 -29.20 86.15 28.81
CA ALA A 33 -29.58 84.77 29.05
C ALA A 33 -28.37 83.85 28.83
N GLU A 34 -28.31 82.75 29.57
CA GLU A 34 -27.24 81.76 29.45
C GLU A 34 -27.15 81.20 28.02
N GLY A 35 -25.92 81.02 27.52
CA GLY A 35 -25.67 80.38 26.22
C GLY A 35 -25.46 81.32 25.02
N GLU A 36 -25.40 82.63 25.24
CA GLU A 36 -25.15 83.62 24.18
C GLU A 36 -23.99 84.57 24.49
N ALA A 37 -22.83 84.00 24.83
CA ALA A 37 -21.61 84.76 25.15
C ALA A 37 -21.25 85.79 24.07
N ALA A 38 -21.43 85.45 22.79
CA ALA A 38 -21.15 86.37 21.70
C ALA A 38 -22.18 87.52 21.57
N ALA A 39 -23.44 87.27 21.93
CA ALA A 39 -24.43 88.35 22.02
C ALA A 39 -24.08 89.29 23.17
N LEU A 40 -23.62 88.76 24.31
CA LEU A 40 -23.13 89.58 25.44
C LEU A 40 -21.97 90.48 25.03
N GLU A 41 -20.96 89.92 24.37
CA GLU A 41 -19.80 90.69 23.87
C GLU A 41 -20.25 91.79 22.90
N ALA A 42 -21.16 91.47 21.98
CA ALA A 42 -21.71 92.45 21.04
C ALA A 42 -22.46 93.57 21.77
N VAL A 43 -23.31 93.27 22.77
CA VAL A 43 -23.98 94.35 23.51
C VAL A 43 -22.99 95.17 24.35
N GLN A 44 -21.99 94.54 24.96
CA GLN A 44 -20.96 95.26 25.72
C GLN A 44 -20.22 96.26 24.82
N ALA A 45 -19.80 95.82 23.63
CA ALA A 45 -19.17 96.69 22.64
C ALA A 45 -20.08 97.87 22.23
N VAL A 46 -21.38 97.63 22.02
CA VAL A 46 -22.36 98.68 21.71
C VAL A 46 -22.54 99.66 22.89
N ALA A 47 -22.54 99.16 24.12
CA ALA A 47 -22.76 99.95 25.33
C ALA A 47 -21.55 100.82 25.73
N GLU A 48 -20.31 100.35 25.48
CA GLU A 48 -19.08 101.10 25.79
C GLU A 48 -19.01 102.43 25.02
N GLY A 49 -19.56 102.47 23.80
CA GLY A 49 -19.63 103.68 22.99
C GLY A 49 -20.82 104.59 23.28
N ALA A 50 -21.63 104.31 24.31
CA ALA A 50 -22.89 105.00 24.55
C ALA A 50 -22.73 106.39 25.21
N ALA A 51 -23.58 107.33 24.81
CA ALA A 51 -23.74 108.64 25.45
C ALA A 51 -25.23 108.91 25.76
N PRO A 52 -25.64 109.02 27.05
CA PRO A 52 -24.83 108.91 28.29
C PRO A 52 -24.24 107.51 28.53
N PRO A 53 -23.19 107.37 29.39
CA PRO A 53 -22.54 106.09 29.65
C PRO A 53 -23.50 105.08 30.28
N ILE A 54 -23.48 103.86 29.75
CA ILE A 54 -24.38 102.77 30.10
C ILE A 54 -23.63 101.69 30.86
N THR A 55 -24.15 101.30 32.05
CA THR A 55 -23.57 100.21 32.85
C THR A 55 -24.28 98.88 32.61
N VAL A 56 -23.68 98.00 31.83
CA VAL A 56 -24.18 96.64 31.57
C VAL A 56 -24.06 95.76 32.82
N VAL A 57 -25.20 95.36 33.41
CA VAL A 57 -25.28 94.43 34.54
C VAL A 57 -25.87 93.10 34.10
N ARG A 58 -25.07 92.03 34.10
CA ARG A 58 -25.49 90.67 33.76
C ARG A 58 -26.40 90.10 34.85
N CYS A 59 -27.49 89.42 34.47
CA CYS A 59 -28.29 88.61 35.39
C CYS A 59 -28.61 87.24 34.76
N GLU A 60 -28.96 86.26 35.59
CA GLU A 60 -29.17 84.86 35.20
C GLU A 60 -30.56 84.61 34.57
N SER A 61 -31.57 85.42 34.91
CA SER A 61 -32.94 85.30 34.39
C SER A 61 -33.65 86.64 34.25
N VAL A 62 -34.64 86.72 33.35
CA VAL A 62 -35.43 87.93 33.09
C VAL A 62 -36.11 88.40 34.38
N GLU A 63 -36.59 87.46 35.20
CA GLU A 63 -37.21 87.73 36.50
C GLU A 63 -36.23 88.36 37.49
N ALA A 64 -34.98 87.87 37.55
CA ALA A 64 -33.94 88.45 38.39
C ALA A 64 -33.61 89.89 37.95
N ALA A 65 -33.50 90.15 36.65
CA ALA A 65 -33.27 91.50 36.12
C ALA A 65 -34.43 92.45 36.43
N LEU A 66 -35.68 91.99 36.33
CA LEU A 66 -36.86 92.79 36.65
C LEU A 66 -36.97 93.14 38.14
N ALA A 67 -36.38 92.34 39.03
CA ALA A 67 -36.41 92.53 40.48
C ALA A 67 -35.36 93.55 41.00
N LEU A 68 -34.25 93.76 40.29
CA LEU A 68 -33.11 94.54 40.79
C LEU A 68 -33.34 96.06 40.82
N ASP A 69 -34.35 96.59 40.14
CA ASP A 69 -34.80 98.02 40.13
C ASP A 69 -36.08 98.15 39.29
N GLY A 70 -37.05 98.94 39.74
CA GLY A 70 -38.40 98.97 39.16
C GLY A 70 -38.52 99.69 37.82
N ALA A 71 -37.59 100.57 37.46
CA ALA A 71 -37.73 101.46 36.29
C ALA A 71 -36.79 101.15 35.13
N ALA A 72 -35.64 100.51 35.38
CA ALA A 72 -34.65 100.27 34.33
C ALA A 72 -35.17 99.31 33.23
N PRO A 73 -34.84 99.57 31.95
CA PRO A 73 -35.13 98.64 30.85
C PRO A 73 -34.24 97.39 30.98
N VAL A 74 -34.75 96.28 30.46
CA VAL A 74 -34.09 94.97 30.46
C VAL A 74 -33.95 94.53 29.01
N LEU A 75 -32.73 94.50 28.49
CA LEU A 75 -32.47 93.86 27.19
C LEU A 75 -32.46 92.35 27.36
N VAL A 76 -33.03 91.61 26.42
CA VAL A 76 -32.96 90.14 26.36
C VAL A 76 -32.51 89.75 24.95
N PRO A 77 -31.25 89.38 24.74
CA PRO A 77 -30.83 88.78 23.48
C PRO A 77 -31.46 87.39 23.38
N VAL A 78 -32.05 87.11 22.22
CA VAL A 78 -32.72 85.85 21.93
C VAL A 78 -32.41 85.39 20.51
N ARG A 79 -32.21 84.09 20.33
CA ARG A 79 -32.14 83.50 18.99
C ARG A 79 -33.49 83.51 18.30
N ALA A 80 -33.47 83.76 16.99
CA ALA A 80 -34.64 83.56 16.14
C ALA A 80 -35.14 82.10 16.23
N PRO A 81 -36.46 81.85 16.10
CA PRO A 81 -37.04 80.51 16.19
C PRO A 81 -36.37 79.48 15.27
N LEU A 82 -36.10 79.88 14.02
CA LEU A 82 -35.47 79.04 13.02
C LEU A 82 -34.05 78.60 13.46
N ASP A 83 -33.25 79.56 13.91
CA ASP A 83 -31.88 79.35 14.39
C ASP A 83 -31.82 78.45 15.63
N HIS A 84 -32.80 78.59 16.52
CA HIS A 84 -32.90 77.77 17.72
C HIS A 84 -33.16 76.30 17.35
N LEU A 85 -34.17 76.07 16.52
CA LEU A 85 -34.53 74.72 16.06
C LEU A 85 -33.43 74.09 15.22
N GLN A 86 -32.80 74.86 14.32
CA GLN A 86 -31.68 74.37 13.52
C GLN A 86 -30.54 73.85 14.40
N ARG A 87 -30.14 74.61 15.43
CA ARG A 87 -29.07 74.17 16.35
C ARG A 87 -29.47 72.93 17.14
N ALA A 88 -30.71 72.85 17.61
CA ALA A 88 -31.21 71.67 18.32
C ALA A 88 -31.12 70.42 17.43
N LEU A 89 -31.55 70.54 16.16
CA LEU A 89 -31.46 69.46 15.18
C LEU A 89 -30.00 69.07 14.88
N GLN A 90 -29.10 70.04 14.72
CA GLN A 90 -27.66 69.79 14.53
C GLN A 90 -27.02 69.09 15.73
N ALA A 91 -27.53 69.35 16.94
CA ALA A 91 -27.11 68.64 18.16
C ALA A 91 -27.69 67.23 18.26
N GLY A 92 -28.44 66.77 17.26
CA GLY A 92 -29.04 65.43 17.22
C GLY A 92 -30.38 65.31 17.94
N ALA A 93 -31.02 66.43 18.30
CA ALA A 93 -32.36 66.38 18.87
C ALA A 93 -33.36 65.86 17.82
N ALA A 94 -34.31 65.04 18.26
CA ALA A 94 -35.43 64.63 17.42
C ALA A 94 -36.27 65.86 17.01
N PRO A 95 -36.81 65.93 15.78
CA PRO A 95 -37.57 67.07 15.28
C PRO A 95 -38.70 67.55 16.20
N GLU A 96 -39.50 66.61 16.70
CA GLU A 96 -40.63 66.89 17.59
C GLU A 96 -40.14 67.40 18.94
N ALA A 97 -39.13 66.75 19.52
CA ALA A 97 -38.55 67.15 20.81
C ALA A 97 -37.91 68.55 20.75
N ALA A 98 -37.26 68.89 19.63
CA ALA A 98 -36.69 70.22 19.41
C ALA A 98 -37.78 71.30 19.34
N LEU A 99 -38.90 71.01 18.65
CA LEU A 99 -40.04 71.91 18.54
C LEU A 99 -40.73 72.14 19.88
N ASP A 100 -40.98 71.07 20.64
CA ASP A 100 -41.62 71.15 21.95
C ASP A 100 -40.76 71.92 22.95
N ALA A 101 -39.45 71.64 23.00
CA ALA A 101 -38.52 72.35 23.87
C ALA A 101 -38.47 73.86 23.55
N TRP A 102 -38.44 74.21 22.26
CA TRP A 102 -38.51 75.62 21.83
C TRP A 102 -39.84 76.27 22.24
N ARG A 103 -40.97 75.59 22.02
CA ARG A 103 -42.30 76.09 22.39
C ARG A 103 -42.40 76.36 23.89
N GLU A 104 -41.99 75.41 24.72
CA GLU A 104 -42.01 75.55 26.18
C GLU A 104 -41.13 76.71 26.65
N GLY A 105 -39.90 76.81 26.12
CA GLY A 105 -38.98 77.91 26.44
C GLY A 105 -39.51 79.27 25.98
N CYS A 106 -40.06 79.35 24.78
CA CYS A 106 -40.65 80.56 24.22
C CYS A 106 -41.89 81.01 25.00
N GLU A 107 -42.78 80.08 25.37
CA GLU A 107 -43.96 80.37 26.19
C GLU A 107 -43.58 80.86 27.59
N ALA A 108 -42.59 80.24 28.22
CA ALA A 108 -42.08 80.66 29.51
C ALA A 108 -41.52 82.10 29.43
N LEU A 109 -40.70 82.37 28.42
CA LEU A 109 -40.11 83.69 28.19
C LEU A 109 -41.18 84.76 27.92
N LEU A 110 -42.08 84.53 26.95
CA LEU A 110 -43.15 85.46 26.60
C LEU A 110 -44.08 85.73 27.79
N ARG A 111 -44.35 84.75 28.65
CA ARG A 111 -45.14 84.94 29.87
C ARG A 111 -44.52 85.99 30.80
N VAL A 112 -43.20 86.03 30.93
CA VAL A 112 -42.48 87.02 31.72
C VAL A 112 -42.48 88.37 31.00
N CYS A 113 -42.15 88.37 29.70
CA CYS A 113 -42.08 89.58 28.89
C CYS A 113 -43.43 90.31 28.81
N ARG A 114 -44.56 89.59 28.74
CA ARG A 114 -45.92 90.17 28.76
C ARG A 114 -46.19 91.01 30.01
N LYS A 115 -45.71 90.57 31.19
CA LYS A 115 -45.91 91.29 32.46
C LYS A 115 -45.14 92.62 32.50
N ALA A 116 -44.04 92.71 31.76
CA ALA A 116 -43.11 93.84 31.79
C ALA A 116 -42.80 94.40 30.39
N ARG A 117 -43.75 94.34 29.44
CA ARG A 117 -43.53 94.66 28.01
C ARG A 117 -42.94 96.06 27.75
N ARG A 118 -43.17 97.02 28.64
CA ARG A 118 -42.61 98.38 28.50
C ARG A 118 -41.13 98.45 28.87
N ARG A 119 -40.69 97.56 29.76
CA ARG A 119 -39.33 97.51 30.29
C ARG A 119 -38.47 96.49 29.55
N VAL A 120 -39.04 95.38 29.11
CA VAL A 120 -38.31 94.33 28.40
C VAL A 120 -38.19 94.69 26.92
N VAL A 121 -36.97 94.65 26.40
CA VAL A 121 -36.64 94.83 24.99
C VAL A 121 -35.97 93.54 24.53
N MET A 122 -36.60 92.82 23.61
CA MET A 122 -36.01 91.61 23.03
C MET A 122 -35.23 91.99 21.77
N VAL A 123 -34.06 91.38 21.58
CA VAL A 123 -33.20 91.65 20.44
C VAL A 123 -32.77 90.32 19.84
N ASP A 124 -32.78 90.23 18.50
CA ASP A 124 -32.30 89.04 17.80
C ASP A 124 -30.78 88.94 17.96
N ALA A 125 -30.33 87.89 18.64
CA ALA A 125 -28.93 87.63 18.93
C ALA A 125 -28.10 87.41 17.66
N GLY A 126 -28.68 86.82 16.61
CA GLY A 126 -28.00 86.62 15.34
C GLY A 126 -27.81 87.94 14.59
N MET A 127 -28.81 88.82 14.64
CA MET A 127 -28.73 90.17 14.06
C MET A 127 -27.79 91.07 14.84
N LEU A 128 -27.80 90.98 16.16
CA LEU A 128 -26.87 91.71 17.01
C LEU A 128 -25.42 91.31 16.71
N ALA A 129 -25.14 90.03 16.47
CA ALA A 129 -23.80 89.56 16.14
C ALA A 129 -23.37 89.91 14.70
N SER A 130 -24.30 89.86 13.74
CA SER A 130 -23.98 90.04 12.31
C SER A 130 -24.06 91.49 11.82
N ARG A 131 -24.91 92.31 12.42
CA ARG A 131 -25.20 93.72 12.05
C ARG A 131 -25.44 94.57 13.31
N PRO A 132 -24.45 94.65 14.22
CA PRO A 132 -24.62 95.33 15.50
C PRO A 132 -25.02 96.81 15.34
N GLU A 133 -24.59 97.48 14.26
CA GLU A 133 -24.92 98.87 13.96
C GLU A 133 -26.42 99.12 13.76
N THR A 134 -27.10 98.22 13.04
CA THR A 134 -28.55 98.37 12.76
C THR A 134 -29.36 98.15 14.04
N VAL A 135 -28.91 97.20 14.85
CA VAL A 135 -29.53 96.90 16.15
C VAL A 135 -29.26 98.02 17.16
N ALA A 136 -28.04 98.57 17.18
CA ALA A 136 -27.66 99.71 18.02
C ALA A 136 -28.48 100.96 17.70
N GLU A 137 -28.73 101.26 16.44
CA GLU A 137 -29.59 102.38 16.05
C GLU A 137 -31.03 102.20 16.58
N ALA A 138 -31.63 101.02 16.37
CA ALA A 138 -32.97 100.74 16.84
C ALA A 138 -33.06 100.75 18.38
N LEU A 139 -32.05 100.18 19.05
CA LEU A 139 -31.93 100.13 20.51
C LEU A 139 -31.74 101.52 21.11
N GLY A 140 -30.88 102.34 20.52
CA GLY A 140 -30.67 103.73 20.90
C GLY A 140 -31.96 104.56 20.80
N ALA A 141 -32.69 104.44 19.68
CA ALA A 141 -33.98 105.11 19.49
C ALA A 141 -35.04 104.68 20.52
N ARG A 142 -35.05 103.40 20.91
CA ARG A 142 -35.98 102.87 21.91
C ARG A 142 -35.67 103.36 23.32
N LEU A 143 -34.39 103.54 23.63
CA LEU A 143 -33.90 103.89 24.96
C LEU A 143 -33.69 105.39 25.15
N GLY A 144 -33.67 106.17 24.07
CA GLY A 144 -33.36 107.61 24.11
C GLY A 144 -31.86 107.89 24.29
N VAL A 145 -30.98 106.96 23.92
CA VAL A 145 -29.52 107.07 24.08
C VAL A 145 -28.83 106.90 22.74
N HIS A 146 -27.69 107.55 22.55
CA HIS A 146 -26.85 107.30 21.38
C HIS A 146 -25.91 106.13 21.70
N LEU A 147 -26.08 105.02 21.00
CA LEU A 147 -25.17 103.87 21.07
C LEU A 147 -24.06 104.03 20.04
N GLY A 148 -22.82 103.71 20.43
CA GLY A 148 -21.65 103.88 19.56
C GLY A 148 -21.63 102.87 18.39
N PRO A 149 -20.83 103.13 17.35
CA PRO A 149 -20.59 102.15 16.31
C PRO A 149 -19.86 100.96 16.93
N ALA A 150 -20.56 99.83 17.04
CA ALA A 150 -19.95 98.61 17.53
C ALA A 150 -19.05 98.01 16.46
N GLU A 151 -17.83 97.63 16.86
CA GLU A 151 -16.97 96.82 16.01
C GLU A 151 -17.66 95.48 15.76
N THR A 152 -17.70 95.07 14.49
CA THR A 152 -18.25 93.77 14.10
C THR A 152 -17.38 92.68 14.73
N VAL A 153 -17.87 92.07 15.82
CA VAL A 153 -17.20 90.92 16.42
C VAL A 153 -17.23 89.81 15.38
N GLN A 154 -16.05 89.44 14.87
CA GLN A 154 -15.92 88.29 13.99
C GLN A 154 -16.29 87.04 14.80
N MET A 155 -17.56 86.67 14.76
CA MET A 155 -18.01 85.37 15.24
C MET A 155 -17.20 84.34 14.45
N GLY A 156 -16.37 83.57 15.17
CA GLY A 156 -15.71 82.41 14.61
C GLY A 156 -16.78 81.63 13.84
N HIS A 157 -16.49 81.32 12.58
CA HIS A 157 -17.41 80.69 11.62
C HIS A 157 -17.74 79.26 12.06
N GLY A 158 -18.35 79.14 13.22
CA GLY A 158 -18.54 77.95 14.00
C GLY A 158 -19.74 77.21 13.46
N SER A 159 -19.45 76.05 12.88
CA SER A 159 -20.38 75.11 12.27
C SER A 159 -20.87 75.55 10.90
N GLU A 160 -20.46 74.81 9.87
CA GLU A 160 -21.12 74.85 8.57
C GLU A 160 -22.63 74.68 8.81
N VAL A 161 -23.37 75.73 8.50
CA VAL A 161 -24.81 75.82 8.69
C VAL A 161 -25.45 74.79 7.76
N SER A 162 -25.69 73.56 8.25
CA SER A 162 -26.33 72.53 7.43
C SER A 162 -27.71 73.02 6.99
N HIS A 163 -27.87 73.15 5.67
CA HIS A 163 -29.05 73.72 5.05
C HIS A 163 -30.23 72.77 5.16
N VAL A 164 -29.98 71.46 5.19
CA VAL A 164 -30.99 70.43 5.48
C VAL A 164 -31.65 70.65 6.84
N HIS A 165 -30.85 70.86 7.90
CA HIS A 165 -31.41 71.10 9.24
C HIS A 165 -32.22 72.40 9.30
N ALA A 166 -31.78 73.45 8.60
CA ALA A 166 -32.55 74.69 8.49
C ALA A 166 -33.89 74.49 7.73
N ALA A 167 -33.89 73.66 6.68
CA ALA A 167 -35.10 73.37 5.92
C ALA A 167 -36.11 72.54 6.73
N ILE A 168 -35.61 71.57 7.51
CA ILE A 168 -36.42 70.81 8.46
C ILE A 168 -37.01 71.76 9.51
N ALA A 169 -36.19 72.61 10.14
CA ALA A 169 -36.65 73.59 11.12
C ALA A 169 -37.73 74.54 10.58
N ALA A 170 -37.55 75.06 9.36
CA ALA A 170 -38.55 75.92 8.71
C ALA A 170 -39.86 75.16 8.46
N THR A 171 -39.78 73.89 8.06
CA THR A 171 -40.95 73.04 7.81
C THR A 171 -41.69 72.68 9.10
N LEU A 172 -40.97 72.41 10.18
CA LEU A 172 -41.55 72.17 11.51
C LEU A 172 -42.33 73.39 11.99
N LEU A 173 -41.74 74.59 11.90
CA LEU A 173 -42.42 75.83 12.25
C LEU A 173 -43.66 76.04 11.38
N ALA A 174 -43.57 75.84 10.06
CA ALA A 174 -44.69 76.06 9.15
C ALA A 174 -45.86 75.09 9.35
N ASN A 175 -45.61 73.87 9.85
CA ASN A 175 -46.62 72.85 10.02
C ASN A 175 -47.33 72.88 11.38
N ASP A 176 -46.75 73.52 12.41
CA ASP A 176 -47.37 73.66 13.73
C ASP A 176 -47.98 75.07 13.89
N SER A 177 -49.31 75.13 13.91
CA SER A 177 -50.04 76.39 14.05
C SER A 177 -49.74 77.12 15.36
N ARG A 178 -49.53 76.38 16.46
CA ARG A 178 -49.21 76.96 17.76
C ARG A 178 -47.80 77.52 17.78
N ALA A 179 -46.86 76.81 17.14
CA ALA A 179 -45.51 77.31 16.95
C ALA A 179 -45.49 78.61 16.12
N LEU A 180 -46.30 78.71 15.07
CA LEU A 180 -46.42 79.94 14.28
C LEU A 180 -46.96 81.11 15.10
N GLU A 181 -48.02 80.91 15.89
CA GLU A 181 -48.56 81.96 16.76
C GLU A 181 -47.52 82.47 17.76
N LEU A 182 -46.76 81.56 18.36
CA LEU A 182 -45.69 81.92 19.30
C LEU A 182 -44.55 82.65 18.60
N ALA A 183 -44.16 82.22 17.40
CA ALA A 183 -43.16 82.90 16.59
C ALA A 183 -43.63 84.31 16.19
N ASP A 184 -44.90 84.48 15.79
CA ASP A 184 -45.51 85.78 15.49
C ASP A 184 -45.46 86.74 16.67
N GLU A 185 -45.85 86.26 17.85
CA GLU A 185 -45.78 87.08 19.05
C GLU A 185 -44.33 87.41 19.44
N PHE A 186 -43.44 86.42 19.33
CA PHE A 186 -42.02 86.57 19.62
C PHE A 186 -41.38 87.63 18.73
N GLU A 187 -41.62 87.59 17.41
CA GLU A 187 -41.11 88.58 16.47
C GLU A 187 -41.73 89.96 16.65
N ALA A 188 -43.01 90.04 17.00
CA ALA A 188 -43.65 91.31 17.33
C ALA A 188 -43.07 91.97 18.60
N MET A 189 -42.31 91.23 19.41
CA MET A 189 -41.57 91.75 20.57
C MET A 189 -40.11 92.07 20.30
N LEU A 190 -39.55 91.61 19.16
CA LEU A 190 -38.17 91.90 18.77
C LEU A 190 -38.01 93.34 18.31
N LEU A 191 -36.88 93.93 18.67
CA LEU A 191 -36.47 95.26 18.23
C LEU A 191 -35.51 95.15 17.04
N GLY A 192 -35.80 95.89 15.98
CA GLY A 192 -34.96 95.98 14.79
C GLY A 192 -35.36 94.99 13.68
N PRO A 193 -34.51 94.82 12.65
CA PRO A 193 -34.73 93.80 11.64
C PRO A 193 -34.62 92.41 12.27
N VAL A 194 -35.56 91.54 11.91
CA VAL A 194 -35.65 90.17 12.41
C VAL A 194 -35.13 89.21 11.35
N THR A 195 -34.39 88.18 11.76
CA THR A 195 -33.98 87.10 10.87
C THR A 195 -35.23 86.42 10.28
N PRO A 196 -35.36 86.32 8.94
CA PRO A 196 -36.56 85.76 8.33
C PRO A 196 -36.78 84.29 8.74
N ARG A 197 -38.03 83.92 9.05
CA ARG A 197 -38.42 82.54 9.42
C ARG A 197 -38.30 81.53 8.28
N THR A 198 -38.33 82.03 7.05
CA THR A 198 -38.25 81.22 5.85
C THR A 198 -36.84 81.26 5.31
N LEU A 199 -36.32 80.09 4.93
CA LEU A 199 -35.14 80.02 4.09
C LEU A 199 -35.39 80.81 2.79
N GLY A 200 -34.39 81.60 2.39
CA GLY A 200 -34.38 82.17 1.05
C GLY A 200 -34.36 81.07 -0.02
N ARG A 201 -34.70 81.42 -1.26
CA ARG A 201 -34.70 80.48 -2.40
C ARG A 201 -33.38 79.73 -2.54
N ASP A 202 -32.26 80.40 -2.27
CA ASP A 202 -30.93 79.82 -2.32
C ASP A 202 -30.70 78.79 -1.21
N GLY A 203 -31.23 79.05 0.00
CA GLY A 203 -31.18 78.11 1.13
C GLY A 203 -32.02 76.87 0.89
N ILE A 204 -33.21 77.01 0.31
CA ILE A 204 -34.06 75.86 -0.09
C ILE A 204 -33.35 75.04 -1.17
N SER A 205 -32.77 75.69 -2.18
CA SER A 205 -32.01 75.04 -3.24
C SER A 205 -30.76 74.32 -2.72
N ALA A 206 -30.07 74.90 -1.73
CA ALA A 206 -28.94 74.26 -1.07
C ALA A 206 -29.38 73.03 -0.27
N ALA A 207 -30.44 73.14 0.53
CA ALA A 207 -31.00 72.02 1.28
C ALA A 207 -31.48 70.87 0.37
N ALA A 208 -32.13 71.21 -0.75
CA ALA A 208 -32.58 70.22 -1.73
C ALA A 208 -31.41 69.47 -2.39
N ARG A 209 -30.31 70.17 -2.72
CA ARG A 209 -29.09 69.55 -3.26
C ARG A 209 -28.40 68.66 -2.24
N GLU A 210 -28.28 69.11 -1.00
CA GLU A 210 -27.70 68.33 0.10
C GLU A 210 -28.54 67.08 0.39
N ALA A 211 -29.87 67.20 0.41
CA ALA A 211 -30.78 66.06 0.56
C ALA A 211 -30.70 65.07 -0.62
N ALA A 212 -30.60 65.57 -1.85
CA ALA A 212 -30.43 64.72 -3.03
C ALA A 212 -29.09 63.97 -3.00
N ALA A 213 -28.00 64.63 -2.62
CA ALA A 213 -26.69 64.00 -2.48
C ALA A 213 -26.69 62.90 -1.41
N LEU A 214 -27.33 63.14 -0.26
CA LEU A 214 -27.48 62.13 0.80
C LEU A 214 -28.36 60.95 0.35
N ALA A 215 -29.39 61.20 -0.47
CA ALA A 215 -30.21 60.14 -1.04
C ALA A 215 -29.42 59.27 -2.02
N GLU A 216 -28.66 59.88 -2.93
CA GLU A 216 -27.76 59.18 -3.84
C GLU A 216 -26.71 58.35 -3.08
N GLU A 217 -26.11 58.91 -2.03
CA GLU A 217 -25.17 58.17 -1.18
C GLU A 217 -25.85 56.98 -0.49
N SER A 218 -27.05 57.17 0.06
CA SER A 218 -27.81 56.08 0.69
C SER A 218 -28.17 54.98 -0.32
N ASP A 219 -28.46 55.33 -1.57
CA ASP A 219 -28.79 54.36 -2.61
C ASP A 219 -27.54 53.58 -3.03
N LEU A 220 -26.40 54.25 -3.24
CA LEU A 220 -25.11 53.62 -3.51
C LEU A 220 -24.67 52.69 -2.37
N LEU A 221 -24.86 53.11 -1.11
CA LEU A 221 -24.57 52.27 0.05
C LEU A 221 -25.47 51.04 0.10
N ARG A 222 -26.76 51.19 -0.27
CA ARG A 222 -27.70 50.06 -0.32
C ARG A 222 -27.33 49.07 -1.43
N GLU A 223 -26.97 49.56 -2.61
CA GLU A 223 -26.49 48.71 -3.72
C GLU A 223 -25.20 47.97 -3.34
N ASN A 224 -24.24 48.66 -2.70
CA ASN A 224 -23.01 48.04 -2.24
C ASN A 224 -23.27 46.95 -1.19
N LEU A 225 -24.15 47.21 -0.22
CA LEU A 225 -24.55 46.20 0.76
C LEU A 225 -25.23 44.98 0.12
N GLN A 226 -26.06 45.19 -0.91
CA GLN A 226 -26.67 44.09 -1.66
C GLN A 226 -25.62 43.27 -2.43
N GLN A 227 -24.65 43.94 -3.06
CA GLN A 227 -23.56 43.28 -3.76
C GLN A 227 -22.70 42.45 -2.81
N MET A 228 -22.31 43.01 -1.66
CA MET A 228 -21.57 42.29 -0.61
C MET A 228 -22.35 41.07 -0.10
N HIS A 229 -23.68 41.17 0.01
CA HIS A 229 -24.51 40.05 0.42
C HIS A 229 -24.52 38.92 -0.62
N ALA A 230 -24.70 39.27 -1.90
CA ALA A 230 -24.65 38.29 -3.00
C ALA A 230 -23.28 37.60 -3.09
N ASP A 231 -22.18 38.34 -2.90
CA ASP A 231 -20.83 37.77 -2.86
C ASP A 231 -20.63 36.84 -1.66
N ALA A 232 -21.18 37.18 -0.49
CA ALA A 232 -21.13 36.31 0.69
C ALA A 232 -21.90 34.99 0.46
N GLU A 233 -23.07 35.04 -0.18
CA GLU A 233 -23.83 33.83 -0.53
C GLU A 233 -23.07 32.95 -1.53
N ARG A 234 -22.45 33.55 -2.55
CA ARG A 234 -21.61 32.84 -3.52
C ARG A 234 -20.44 32.12 -2.84
N LEU A 235 -19.71 32.82 -1.96
CA LEU A 235 -18.59 32.24 -1.21
C LEU A 235 -19.03 31.12 -0.27
N LEU A 236 -20.21 31.23 0.34
CA LEU A 236 -20.79 30.14 1.13
C LEU A 236 -21.10 28.92 0.26
N GLY A 237 -21.66 29.12 -0.94
CA GLY A 237 -21.85 28.05 -1.92
C GLY A 237 -20.55 27.34 -2.28
N GLU A 238 -19.53 28.09 -2.72
CA GLU A 238 -18.20 27.57 -3.05
C GLU A 238 -17.58 26.78 -1.87
N LYS A 239 -17.72 27.29 -0.64
CA LYS A 239 -17.26 26.59 0.57
C LYS A 239 -17.95 25.24 0.74
N THR A 240 -19.27 25.17 0.59
CA THR A 240 -20.01 23.90 0.75
C THR A 240 -19.62 22.87 -0.31
N GLU A 241 -19.37 23.30 -1.55
CA GLU A 241 -18.88 22.43 -2.62
C GLU A 241 -17.47 21.91 -2.31
N LEU A 242 -16.57 22.76 -1.81
CA LEU A 242 -15.23 22.36 -1.40
C LEU A 242 -15.25 21.38 -0.22
N GLU A 243 -16.13 21.58 0.75
CA GLU A 243 -16.32 20.66 1.88
C GLU A 243 -16.82 19.29 1.40
N ALA A 244 -17.76 19.25 0.46
CA ALA A 244 -18.22 18.01 -0.15
C ALA A 244 -17.11 17.28 -0.93
N ASN A 245 -16.31 18.03 -1.71
CA ASN A 245 -15.16 17.48 -2.45
C ASN A 245 -14.08 16.92 -1.52
N LEU A 246 -13.78 17.63 -0.41
CA LEU A 246 -12.82 17.15 0.59
C LEU A 246 -13.29 15.85 1.24
N GLU A 247 -14.59 15.72 1.52
CA GLU A 247 -15.14 14.49 2.09
C GLU A 247 -15.11 13.33 1.09
N ALA A 248 -15.43 13.58 -0.20
CA ALA A 248 -15.29 12.57 -1.25
C ALA A 248 -13.83 12.07 -1.37
N LEU A 249 -12.85 12.96 -1.37
CA LEU A 249 -11.43 12.61 -1.41
C LEU A 249 -10.97 11.83 -0.17
N ARG A 250 -11.52 12.13 1.02
CA ARG A 250 -11.26 11.34 2.23
C ARG A 250 -11.77 9.92 2.10
N GLN A 251 -13.00 9.75 1.60
CA GLN A 251 -13.57 8.43 1.36
C GLN A 251 -12.78 7.64 0.33
N GLU A 252 -12.31 8.27 -0.75
CA GLU A 252 -11.43 7.63 -1.73
C GLU A 252 -10.11 7.19 -1.11
N ARG A 253 -9.48 8.04 -0.31
CA ARG A 253 -8.24 7.70 0.41
C ARG A 253 -8.45 6.55 1.39
N ASP A 254 -9.57 6.49 2.10
CA ASP A 254 -9.86 5.41 3.03
C ASP A 254 -10.13 4.08 2.29
N ARG A 255 -10.83 4.11 1.15
CA ARG A 255 -10.99 2.94 0.26
C ARG A 255 -9.64 2.43 -0.24
N ALA A 256 -8.81 3.33 -0.78
CA ALA A 256 -7.49 2.98 -1.29
C ALA A 256 -6.57 2.43 -0.17
N SER A 257 -6.67 2.98 1.04
CA SER A 257 -5.95 2.46 2.21
C SER A 257 -6.42 1.05 2.61
N GLY A 258 -7.73 0.79 2.53
CA GLY A 258 -8.30 -0.54 2.75
C GLY A 258 -7.77 -1.55 1.74
N GLU A 259 -7.85 -1.24 0.45
CA GLU A 259 -7.33 -2.07 -0.64
C GLU A 259 -5.84 -2.35 -0.49
N LEU A 260 -5.05 -1.33 -0.11
CA LEU A 260 -3.62 -1.47 0.11
C LEU A 260 -3.30 -2.36 1.33
N SER A 261 -4.11 -2.28 2.39
CA SER A 261 -3.98 -3.19 3.53
C SER A 261 -4.32 -4.63 3.18
N GLU A 262 -5.38 -4.87 2.39
CA GLU A 262 -5.72 -6.21 1.90
C GLU A 262 -4.65 -6.78 0.97
N ALA A 263 -4.10 -5.95 0.08
CA ALA A 263 -3.02 -6.34 -0.81
C ALA A 263 -1.77 -6.74 -0.02
N ARG A 264 -1.42 -6.00 1.04
CA ARG A 264 -0.32 -6.36 1.95
C ARG A 264 -0.57 -7.70 2.65
N GLN A 265 -1.77 -7.92 3.18
CA GLN A 265 -2.11 -9.21 3.82
C GLN A 265 -2.02 -10.38 2.83
N LYS A 266 -2.45 -10.19 1.59
CA LYS A 266 -2.34 -11.21 0.53
C LYS A 266 -0.87 -11.49 0.19
N LEU A 267 -0.02 -10.46 0.16
CA LEU A 267 1.42 -10.62 -0.07
C LEU A 267 2.08 -11.38 1.09
N ASP A 268 1.81 -10.99 2.33
CA ASP A 268 2.35 -11.68 3.52
C ASP A 268 1.91 -13.15 3.56
N ALA A 269 0.65 -13.44 3.22
CA ALA A 269 0.14 -14.80 3.13
C ALA A 269 0.81 -15.61 2.00
N ALA A 270 1.08 -14.97 0.85
CA ALA A 270 1.78 -15.61 -0.26
C ALA A 270 3.25 -15.90 0.09
N ASP A 271 3.93 -14.98 0.77
CA ASP A 271 5.30 -15.17 1.24
C ASP A 271 5.39 -16.29 2.29
N ALA A 272 4.44 -16.35 3.22
CA ALA A 272 4.34 -17.46 4.18
C ALA A 272 4.08 -18.81 3.48
N ALA A 273 3.20 -18.83 2.47
CA ALA A 273 2.94 -20.03 1.68
C ALA A 273 4.17 -20.47 0.89
N ARG A 274 4.91 -19.51 0.31
CA ARG A 274 6.16 -19.76 -0.40
C ARG A 274 7.22 -20.34 0.54
N ALA A 275 7.43 -19.76 1.71
CA ALA A 275 8.36 -20.29 2.71
C ALA A 275 7.98 -21.72 3.14
N GLY A 276 6.68 -22.00 3.30
CA GLY A 276 6.19 -23.34 3.60
C GLY A 276 6.44 -24.36 2.48
N LEU A 277 6.30 -23.95 1.22
CA LEU A 277 6.63 -24.80 0.06
C LEU A 277 8.14 -25.03 -0.07
N GLU A 278 8.96 -24.01 0.15
CA GLU A 278 10.43 -24.13 0.15
C GLU A 278 10.89 -25.11 1.24
N ALA A 279 10.33 -25.03 2.45
CA ALA A 279 10.63 -25.99 3.53
C ALA A 279 10.23 -27.43 3.17
N ARG A 280 9.05 -27.63 2.56
CA ARG A 280 8.62 -28.97 2.09
C ARG A 280 9.50 -29.52 0.98
N LEU A 281 9.95 -28.68 0.06
CA LEU A 281 10.88 -29.09 -1.00
C LEU A 281 12.22 -29.52 -0.41
N GLU A 282 12.72 -28.80 0.60
CA GLU A 282 13.96 -29.16 1.28
C GLU A 282 13.82 -30.48 2.07
N GLU A 283 12.68 -30.68 2.76
CA GLU A 283 12.36 -31.96 3.41
C GLU A 283 12.27 -33.11 2.41
N GLN A 284 11.60 -32.91 1.27
CA GLN A 284 11.53 -33.91 0.21
C GLN A 284 12.90 -34.22 -0.39
N ARG A 285 13.76 -33.22 -0.57
CA ARG A 285 15.14 -33.42 -1.02
C ARG A 285 15.95 -34.22 -0.02
N ALA A 286 15.92 -33.85 1.26
CA ALA A 286 16.60 -34.58 2.31
C ALA A 286 16.13 -36.05 2.38
N SER A 287 14.81 -36.28 2.32
CA SER A 287 14.23 -37.62 2.29
C SER A 287 14.64 -38.42 1.05
N ALA A 288 14.68 -37.78 -0.13
CA ALA A 288 15.12 -38.41 -1.38
C ALA A 288 16.62 -38.74 -1.36
N GLU A 289 17.46 -37.86 -0.80
CA GLU A 289 18.88 -38.11 -0.60
C GLU A 289 19.13 -39.29 0.35
N ASP A 290 18.42 -39.35 1.48
CA ASP A 290 18.52 -40.46 2.41
C ASP A 290 18.01 -41.78 1.80
N ALA A 291 16.92 -41.74 1.03
CA ALA A 291 16.43 -42.89 0.28
C ALA A 291 17.44 -43.35 -0.78
N SER A 292 18.06 -42.41 -1.51
CA SER A 292 19.10 -42.70 -2.48
C SER A 292 20.36 -43.29 -1.82
N ARG A 293 20.74 -42.81 -0.62
CA ARG A 293 21.86 -43.37 0.14
C ARG A 293 21.57 -44.80 0.59
N LYS A 294 20.37 -45.07 1.12
CA LYS A 294 19.95 -46.44 1.49
C LYS A 294 19.95 -47.36 0.28
N ALA A 295 19.37 -46.93 -0.83
CA ALA A 295 19.38 -47.70 -2.08
C ALA A 295 20.81 -47.97 -2.59
N ALA A 296 21.72 -47.00 -2.49
CA ALA A 296 23.12 -47.20 -2.86
C ALA A 296 23.84 -48.21 -1.94
N GLN A 297 23.54 -48.19 -0.63
CA GLN A 297 24.06 -49.18 0.32
C GLN A 297 23.52 -50.59 0.03
N GLU A 298 22.21 -50.71 -0.24
CA GLU A 298 21.58 -51.98 -0.64
C GLU A 298 22.16 -52.52 -1.95
N VAL A 299 22.39 -51.66 -2.94
CA VAL A 299 23.04 -52.07 -4.19
C VAL A 299 24.48 -52.53 -3.93
N SER A 300 25.23 -51.86 -3.05
CA SER A 300 26.57 -52.31 -2.67
C SER A 300 26.54 -53.68 -2.01
N SER A 301 25.67 -53.88 -1.02
CA SER A 301 25.56 -55.18 -0.33
C SER A 301 25.09 -56.29 -1.27
N LEU A 302 24.12 -56.02 -2.15
CA LEU A 302 23.69 -56.98 -3.16
C LEU A 302 24.79 -57.27 -4.19
N THR A 303 25.66 -56.30 -4.50
CA THR A 303 26.81 -56.50 -5.38
C THR A 303 27.86 -57.39 -4.72
N GLU A 304 28.15 -57.16 -3.44
CA GLU A 304 29.01 -58.02 -2.62
C GLU A 304 28.45 -59.44 -2.52
N GLU A 305 27.15 -59.60 -2.23
CA GLU A 305 26.47 -60.90 -2.23
C GLU A 305 26.55 -61.59 -3.60
N ARG A 306 26.29 -60.85 -4.69
CA ARG A 306 26.41 -61.38 -6.05
C ARG A 306 27.82 -61.85 -6.34
N ASP A 307 28.83 -61.11 -5.93
CA ASP A 307 30.24 -61.45 -6.19
C ASP A 307 30.69 -62.65 -5.34
N LEU A 308 30.26 -62.74 -4.08
CA LEU A 308 30.42 -63.93 -3.24
C LEU A 308 29.73 -65.16 -3.84
N LEU A 309 28.50 -65.02 -4.35
CA LEU A 309 27.79 -66.10 -5.02
C LEU A 309 28.49 -66.52 -6.32
N ARG A 310 29.06 -65.58 -7.08
CA ARG A 310 29.86 -65.89 -8.27
C ARG A 310 31.13 -66.63 -7.91
N GLU A 311 31.84 -66.22 -6.86
CA GLU A 311 33.02 -66.92 -6.38
C GLU A 311 32.66 -68.33 -5.88
N ASN A 312 31.58 -68.47 -5.13
CA ASN A 312 31.09 -69.78 -4.69
C ASN A 312 30.71 -70.68 -5.87
N LEU A 313 29.99 -70.16 -6.86
CA LEU A 313 29.69 -70.89 -8.09
C LEU A 313 30.95 -71.27 -8.87
N GLN A 314 31.96 -70.41 -8.94
CA GLN A 314 33.25 -70.73 -9.55
C GLN A 314 33.99 -71.83 -8.78
N GLN A 315 33.97 -71.80 -7.44
CA GLN A 315 34.53 -72.86 -6.62
C GLN A 315 33.81 -74.19 -6.85
N MET A 316 32.48 -74.20 -6.83
CA MET A 316 31.67 -75.39 -7.14
C MET A 316 31.94 -75.91 -8.55
N LEU A 317 32.07 -75.02 -9.55
CA LEU A 317 32.44 -75.40 -10.92
C LEU A 317 33.84 -76.04 -10.95
N GLY A 318 34.84 -75.43 -10.29
CA GLY A 318 36.17 -76.01 -10.18
C GLY A 318 36.18 -77.35 -9.46
N GLU A 319 35.37 -77.54 -8.42
CA GLU A 319 35.17 -78.84 -7.77
C GLU A 319 34.52 -79.85 -8.70
N THR A 320 33.52 -79.46 -9.49
CA THR A 320 32.92 -80.36 -10.49
C THR A 320 33.89 -80.74 -11.60
N GLU A 321 34.72 -79.81 -12.07
CA GLU A 321 35.79 -80.09 -13.03
C GLU A 321 36.82 -81.06 -12.44
N ARG A 322 37.22 -80.85 -11.17
CA ARG A 322 38.11 -81.76 -10.44
C ARG A 322 37.51 -83.16 -10.30
N LEU A 323 36.23 -83.26 -9.90
CA LEU A 323 35.52 -84.53 -9.78
C LEU A 323 35.33 -85.21 -11.14
N LEU A 324 35.10 -84.45 -12.22
CA LEU A 324 35.07 -84.98 -13.59
C LEU A 324 36.45 -85.50 -13.99
N GLY A 325 37.53 -84.80 -13.65
CA GLY A 325 38.90 -85.28 -13.80
C GLY A 325 39.13 -86.62 -13.09
N GLU A 326 38.79 -86.69 -11.78
CA GLU A 326 38.87 -87.93 -11.00
C GLU A 326 38.02 -89.05 -11.61
N LYS A 327 36.82 -88.73 -12.09
CA LYS A 327 35.95 -89.69 -12.78
C LYS A 327 36.61 -90.21 -14.05
N THR A 328 37.18 -89.33 -14.90
CA THR A 328 37.88 -89.77 -16.13
C THR A 328 39.12 -90.58 -15.82
N GLU A 329 39.86 -90.27 -14.76
CA GLU A 329 40.98 -91.10 -14.30
C GLU A 329 40.53 -92.47 -13.81
N LEU A 330 39.41 -92.53 -13.08
CA LEU A 330 38.81 -93.78 -12.64
C LEU A 330 38.26 -94.59 -13.82
N GLU A 331 37.63 -93.95 -14.81
CA GLU A 331 37.20 -94.58 -16.06
C GLU A 331 38.41 -95.13 -16.83
N GLY A 332 39.50 -94.38 -16.93
CA GLY A 332 40.77 -94.85 -17.51
C GLY A 332 41.37 -96.04 -16.74
N ARG A 333 41.30 -96.04 -15.40
CA ARG A 333 41.70 -97.20 -14.58
C ARG A 333 40.78 -98.41 -14.77
N VAL A 334 39.48 -98.20 -14.93
CA VAL A 334 38.53 -99.29 -15.24
C VAL A 334 38.81 -99.86 -16.62
N GLU A 335 39.12 -99.01 -17.59
CA GLU A 335 39.46 -99.44 -18.94
C GLU A 335 40.80 -100.18 -19.00
N SER A 336 41.82 -99.73 -18.24
CA SER A 336 43.09 -100.47 -18.11
C SER A 336 42.89 -101.83 -17.46
N LEU A 337 42.10 -101.90 -16.38
CA LEU A 337 41.75 -103.17 -15.72
C LEU A 337 40.95 -104.09 -16.64
N ASN A 338 40.08 -103.55 -17.50
CA ASN A 338 39.35 -104.32 -18.50
C ASN A 338 40.27 -104.81 -19.62
N SER A 339 41.26 -104.03 -20.04
CA SER A 339 42.32 -104.49 -20.96
C SER A 339 43.10 -105.65 -20.35
N GLU A 340 43.51 -105.54 -19.08
CA GLU A 340 44.21 -106.61 -18.36
C GLU A 340 43.34 -107.88 -18.20
N LEU A 341 42.02 -107.71 -18.02
CA LEU A 341 41.04 -108.81 -18.02
C LEU A 341 40.92 -109.44 -19.41
N GLY A 342 40.89 -108.63 -20.47
CA GLY A 342 40.92 -109.07 -21.87
C GLY A 342 42.18 -109.89 -22.18
N ASP A 343 43.34 -109.40 -21.75
CA ASP A 343 44.62 -110.10 -21.90
C ASP A 343 44.65 -111.42 -21.10
N ARG A 344 44.08 -111.46 -19.90
CA ARG A 344 43.89 -112.71 -19.15
C ARG A 344 42.97 -113.69 -19.87
N HIS A 345 41.88 -113.22 -20.46
CA HIS A 345 40.98 -114.07 -21.24
C HIS A 345 41.65 -114.60 -22.52
N LEU A 346 42.48 -113.78 -23.17
CA LEU A 346 43.29 -114.17 -24.32
C LEU A 346 44.35 -115.22 -23.93
N LEU A 347 45.06 -115.00 -22.82
CA LEU A 347 46.01 -115.96 -22.25
C LEU A 347 45.33 -117.28 -21.89
N LYS A 348 44.11 -117.25 -21.32
CA LYS A 348 43.33 -118.46 -21.04
C LYS A 348 42.94 -119.19 -22.33
N ALA A 349 42.47 -118.48 -23.35
CA ALA A 349 42.14 -119.06 -24.65
C ALA A 349 43.37 -119.67 -25.35
N GLN A 350 44.54 -119.04 -25.22
CA GLN A 350 45.82 -119.58 -25.70
C GLN A 350 46.21 -120.86 -24.94
N LEU A 351 46.01 -120.89 -23.62
CA LEU A 351 46.27 -122.06 -22.78
C LEU A 351 45.36 -123.25 -23.16
N ASP A 352 44.07 -122.98 -23.39
CA ASP A 352 43.10 -123.98 -23.85
C ASP A 352 43.39 -124.48 -25.28
N ALA A 353 43.99 -123.65 -26.14
CA ALA A 353 44.44 -124.04 -27.47
C ALA A 353 45.70 -124.93 -27.43
N VAL A 354 46.67 -124.59 -26.58
CA VAL A 354 47.86 -125.45 -26.33
C VAL A 354 47.44 -126.77 -25.70
N GLY A 355 46.45 -126.77 -24.80
CA GLY A 355 45.86 -127.99 -24.23
C GLY A 355 45.31 -128.94 -25.31
N ARG A 356 44.53 -128.40 -26.27
CA ARG A 356 43.99 -129.16 -27.40
C ARG A 356 45.08 -129.71 -28.33
N GLN A 357 46.12 -128.92 -28.63
CA GLN A 357 47.25 -129.38 -29.45
C GLN A 357 48.03 -130.53 -28.80
N LEU A 358 48.10 -130.56 -27.46
CA LEU A 358 48.80 -131.59 -26.71
C LEU A 358 48.00 -132.90 -26.63
N GLU A 359 46.66 -132.82 -26.59
CA GLU A 359 45.77 -133.98 -26.71
C GLU A 359 45.79 -134.59 -28.12
N GLU A 360 45.72 -133.78 -29.18
CA GLU A 360 45.87 -134.26 -30.56
C GLU A 360 47.23 -134.93 -30.81
N ALA A 361 48.33 -134.38 -30.28
CA ALA A 361 49.65 -135.00 -30.39
C ALA A 361 49.72 -136.38 -29.68
N ARG A 362 49.02 -136.53 -28.54
CA ARG A 362 48.95 -137.81 -27.81
C ARG A 362 48.06 -138.85 -28.50
N GLU A 363 47.01 -138.43 -29.21
CA GLU A 363 46.18 -139.33 -30.02
C GLU A 363 46.90 -139.80 -31.28
N VAL A 364 47.61 -138.90 -31.97
CA VAL A 364 48.45 -139.26 -33.11
C VAL A 364 49.55 -140.25 -32.70
N GLN A 365 50.15 -140.07 -31.52
CA GLN A 365 51.15 -141.00 -31.00
C GLN A 365 50.56 -142.39 -30.67
N ARG A 366 49.37 -142.46 -30.04
CA ARG A 366 48.67 -143.74 -29.81
C ARG A 366 48.28 -144.46 -31.10
N LEU A 367 47.82 -143.72 -32.10
CA LEU A 367 47.52 -144.27 -33.43
C LEU A 367 48.78 -144.81 -34.11
N ARG A 368 49.91 -144.08 -34.03
CA ARG A 368 51.20 -144.49 -34.58
C ARG A 368 51.76 -145.75 -33.91
N GLU A 369 51.61 -145.88 -32.59
CA GLU A 369 51.99 -147.08 -31.84
C GLU A 369 51.11 -148.29 -32.20
N SER A 370 49.81 -148.08 -32.46
CA SER A 370 48.90 -149.16 -32.89
C SER A 370 49.22 -149.68 -34.30
N VAL A 371 49.59 -148.79 -35.23
CA VAL A 371 49.93 -149.14 -36.62
C VAL A 371 51.28 -149.84 -36.67
N LEU A 372 52.29 -149.33 -35.94
CA LEU A 372 53.60 -149.97 -35.86
C LEU A 372 53.55 -151.35 -35.16
N GLY A 373 52.65 -151.53 -34.18
CA GLY A 373 52.43 -152.83 -33.55
C GLY A 373 51.81 -153.89 -34.47
N ALA A 374 50.90 -153.49 -35.36
CA ALA A 374 50.28 -154.40 -36.34
C ALA A 374 51.27 -154.81 -37.45
N GLU A 375 52.10 -153.87 -37.91
CA GLU A 375 53.02 -154.08 -39.04
C GLU A 375 54.23 -154.97 -38.66
N ILE A 376 54.71 -154.88 -37.40
CA ILE A 376 55.76 -155.78 -36.86
C ILE A 376 55.26 -157.23 -36.75
N LEU A 377 54.00 -157.44 -36.35
CA LEU A 377 53.40 -158.78 -36.26
C LEU A 377 53.18 -159.40 -37.65
N GLN A 378 52.85 -158.58 -38.65
CA GLN A 378 52.67 -159.03 -40.04
C GLN A 378 54.00 -159.41 -40.70
N MET A 379 55.07 -158.61 -40.50
CA MET A 379 56.42 -158.95 -40.99
C MET A 379 57.00 -160.20 -40.32
N ALA A 380 56.72 -160.42 -39.03
CA ALA A 380 57.16 -161.63 -38.32
C ALA A 380 56.45 -162.91 -38.79
N ALA A 381 55.22 -162.80 -39.30
CA ALA A 381 54.48 -163.91 -39.89
C ALA A 381 54.99 -164.27 -41.30
N GLN A 382 55.27 -163.27 -42.13
CA GLN A 382 55.86 -163.47 -43.47
C GLN A 382 57.25 -164.13 -43.41
N ALA A 383 58.12 -163.68 -42.50
CA ALA A 383 59.46 -164.27 -42.33
C ALA A 383 59.44 -165.74 -41.85
N ARG A 384 58.39 -166.19 -41.15
CA ARG A 384 58.21 -167.61 -40.77
C ARG A 384 57.73 -168.46 -41.95
N GLN A 385 56.85 -167.94 -42.79
CA GLN A 385 56.34 -168.65 -43.97
C GLN A 385 57.44 -168.85 -45.03
N GLU A 386 58.28 -167.85 -45.26
CA GLU A 386 59.42 -167.96 -46.19
C GLU A 386 60.47 -168.97 -45.71
N ARG A 387 60.76 -169.02 -44.41
CA ARG A 387 61.68 -170.02 -43.84
C ARG A 387 61.13 -171.45 -43.90
N ALA A 388 59.82 -171.63 -43.80
CA ALA A 388 59.19 -172.95 -43.96
C ALA A 388 59.22 -173.42 -45.42
N ALA A 389 58.93 -172.52 -46.37
CA ALA A 389 59.00 -172.84 -47.80
C ALA A 389 60.42 -173.22 -48.26
N LEU A 390 61.43 -172.49 -47.78
CA LEU A 390 62.84 -172.80 -48.09
C LEU A 390 63.33 -174.11 -47.45
N ALA A 391 62.76 -174.50 -46.30
CA ALA A 391 63.09 -175.79 -45.68
C ALA A 391 62.49 -176.97 -46.47
N GLU A 392 61.25 -176.85 -46.94
CA GLU A 392 60.62 -177.85 -47.81
C GLU A 392 61.34 -177.99 -49.15
N GLU A 393 61.76 -176.86 -49.75
CA GLU A 393 62.50 -176.87 -51.01
C GLU A 393 63.89 -177.49 -50.86
N ARG A 394 64.57 -177.24 -49.73
CA ARG A 394 65.84 -177.90 -49.39
C ARG A 394 65.66 -179.40 -49.23
N ASP A 395 64.63 -179.85 -48.53
CA ASP A 395 64.39 -181.28 -48.29
C ASP A 395 64.03 -182.02 -49.59
N ARG A 396 63.29 -181.35 -50.49
CA ARG A 396 62.97 -181.84 -51.84
C ARG A 396 64.23 -182.00 -52.71
N LEU A 397 65.08 -180.98 -52.74
CA LEU A 397 66.35 -181.03 -53.47
C LEU A 397 67.32 -182.07 -52.89
N THR A 398 67.27 -182.31 -51.58
CA THR A 398 68.09 -183.34 -50.92
C THR A 398 67.60 -184.74 -51.29
N ALA A 399 66.27 -184.95 -51.37
CA ALA A 399 65.68 -186.20 -51.83
C ALA A 399 66.00 -186.48 -53.32
N ASP A 400 65.95 -185.46 -54.18
CA ASP A 400 66.29 -185.57 -55.60
C ASP A 400 67.79 -185.89 -55.81
N LEU A 401 68.66 -185.32 -54.99
CA LEU A 401 70.11 -185.62 -54.99
C LEU A 401 70.40 -187.06 -54.55
N GLN A 402 69.63 -187.56 -53.58
CA GLN A 402 69.73 -188.95 -53.10
C GLN A 402 69.24 -189.91 -54.19
N ALA A 403 68.09 -189.63 -54.81
CA ALA A 403 67.53 -190.43 -55.90
C ALA A 403 68.47 -190.50 -57.12
N ALA A 404 69.09 -189.38 -57.50
CA ALA A 404 70.07 -189.35 -58.58
C ALA A 404 71.35 -190.15 -58.24
N ARG A 405 71.79 -190.16 -56.98
CA ARG A 405 72.92 -191.00 -56.54
C ARG A 405 72.57 -192.48 -56.56
N ASP A 406 71.36 -192.84 -56.16
CA ASP A 406 70.87 -194.22 -56.19
C ASP A 406 70.68 -194.72 -57.63
N GLU A 407 70.25 -193.85 -58.56
CA GLU A 407 70.18 -194.11 -60.00
C GLU A 407 71.57 -194.36 -60.59
N ILE A 408 72.57 -193.54 -60.22
CA ILE A 408 73.97 -193.73 -60.63
C ILE A 408 74.55 -195.04 -60.06
N MET A 409 74.22 -195.40 -58.83
CA MET A 409 74.60 -196.69 -58.23
C MET A 409 73.93 -197.87 -58.95
N ARG A 410 72.63 -197.77 -59.27
CA ARG A 410 71.92 -198.77 -60.10
C ARG A 410 72.57 -198.96 -61.48
N LEU A 411 72.98 -197.87 -62.12
CA LEU A 411 73.69 -197.91 -63.40
C LEU A 411 75.09 -198.51 -63.27
N ARG A 412 75.71 -198.48 -62.08
CA ARG A 412 77.01 -199.12 -61.80
C ARG A 412 76.91 -200.63 -61.53
N GLU A 413 75.76 -201.14 -61.07
CA GLU A 413 75.58 -202.54 -60.67
C GLU A 413 74.80 -203.40 -61.70
N SER A 414 74.21 -202.78 -62.72
CA SER A 414 73.44 -203.49 -63.75
C SER A 414 74.33 -204.30 -64.72
N THR A 415 74.17 -205.63 -64.70
CA THR A 415 74.93 -206.65 -65.42
C THR A 415 74.53 -206.84 -66.90
N SER A 416 74.13 -205.77 -67.57
CA SER A 416 73.80 -205.76 -69.01
C SER A 416 75.02 -205.38 -69.87
N TRP A 417 75.46 -206.33 -70.72
CA TRP A 417 76.70 -206.25 -71.52
C TRP A 417 76.69 -205.25 -72.70
N LYS A 418 75.59 -204.50 -72.95
CA LYS A 418 75.51 -203.45 -74.00
C LYS A 418 75.59 -201.99 -73.49
N VAL A 419 75.56 -201.73 -72.17
CA VAL A 419 75.69 -200.36 -71.60
C VAL A 419 77.02 -200.16 -70.82
N THR A 420 77.69 -201.25 -70.45
CA THR A 420 79.06 -201.24 -69.86
C THR A 420 80.19 -201.04 -70.88
N ALA A 421 79.87 -200.93 -72.18
CA ALA A 421 80.84 -200.67 -73.25
C ALA A 421 81.23 -199.18 -73.36
N PRO A 422 80.30 -198.20 -73.47
CA PRO A 422 80.67 -196.79 -73.58
C PRO A 422 81.15 -196.16 -72.26
N LEU A 423 80.71 -196.65 -71.10
CA LEU A 423 81.18 -196.15 -69.78
C LEU A 423 82.66 -196.46 -69.51
N ARG A 424 83.23 -197.49 -70.16
CA ARG A 424 84.67 -197.77 -70.09
C ARG A 424 85.50 -196.87 -71.00
N ALA A 425 84.92 -196.31 -72.07
CA ALA A 425 85.64 -195.39 -72.97
C ALA A 425 85.84 -194.00 -72.35
N ALA A 426 84.87 -193.48 -71.57
CA ALA A 426 85.00 -192.14 -70.96
C ALA A 426 85.94 -192.10 -69.73
N ARG A 427 86.25 -193.25 -69.11
CA ARG A 427 87.18 -193.33 -67.95
C ARG A 427 88.67 -193.24 -68.36
N GLN A 428 88.99 -193.15 -69.65
CA GLN A 428 90.34 -192.91 -70.12
C GLN A 428 90.69 -191.41 -70.29
N GLY A 429 89.77 -190.47 -70.03
CA GLY A 429 89.98 -189.06 -70.41
C GLY A 429 90.36 -188.06 -69.31
N LEU A 430 89.89 -188.20 -68.08
CA LEU A 430 89.89 -187.06 -67.13
C LEU A 430 90.51 -187.45 -65.77
N SER A 431 91.72 -187.99 -65.84
CA SER A 431 92.81 -187.67 -64.91
C SER A 431 93.69 -186.65 -65.62
N ARG A 432 93.59 -185.38 -65.24
CA ARG A 432 94.75 -184.52 -64.98
C ARG A 432 94.30 -183.16 -64.40
N PRO A 433 95.21 -182.48 -63.71
CA PRO A 433 94.94 -181.38 -62.79
C PRO A 433 94.40 -180.11 -63.45
#